data_AF-A0A1F5FX86-F1
#
_entry.id   AF-A0A1F5FX86-F1
#
_cell.length_a   1.000
_cell.length_b   1.000
_cell.length_c   1.000
_cell.angle_alpha   90.00
_cell.angle_beta   90.00
_cell.angle_gamma   90.00
#
_symmetry.space_group_name_H-M   'P 1'
#
loop_
_entity.id
_entity.type
_entity.pdbx_description
1 polymer ?
#
loop_
_entity_poly.entity_id
_entity_poly.type
_entity_poly.pdbx_seq_one_letter_code
_entity_poly.pdbx_strand_id
1 'polypeptide(L)'
;MLKQFSPRQKVLLLILGGLFALLLIFFSQLTPPSPIITKTKPLDKAVDVPLLPTIELHFDRDITLSDITLSVAPFIDLRSTLTSPTTIAFVPTSPLTPTTTYVFSVSILDSSPHQFSFTTQSTQTDQVLLDRLNSELDRDYPLAAKTPYETSQFRVVYSAPLTLKITLKSSALTPDSATNQVQDWVKARGINPTTHQYVVE
;
A
#
# COMPACT_ATOMS: atom_id res chain seq x y z
N MET A 1 -65.65 7.14 0.16
CA MET A 1 -66.05 8.22 1.10
C MET A 1 -64.79 8.86 1.66
N LEU A 2 -64.49 10.11 1.28
CA LEU A 2 -63.35 10.86 1.83
C LEU A 2 -63.78 11.53 3.14
N LYS A 3 -63.13 11.13 4.24
CA LYS A 3 -63.39 11.69 5.58
C LYS A 3 -62.92 13.14 5.60
N GLN A 4 -63.84 14.08 5.81
CA GLN A 4 -63.53 15.51 5.80
C GLN A 4 -62.76 15.87 7.08
N PHE A 5 -61.55 16.42 6.93
CA PHE A 5 -60.73 16.86 8.06
C PHE A 5 -61.31 18.14 8.68
N SER A 6 -61.36 18.18 10.02
CA SER A 6 -61.79 19.36 10.75
C SER A 6 -60.79 20.52 10.59
N PRO A 7 -61.20 21.78 10.81
CA PRO A 7 -60.29 22.93 10.72
C PRO A 7 -59.04 22.77 11.60
N ARG A 8 -59.19 22.18 12.79
CA ARG A 8 -58.08 21.89 13.71
C ARG A 8 -57.11 20.83 13.16
N GLN A 9 -57.62 19.80 12.47
CA GLN A 9 -56.79 18.77 11.84
C GLN A 9 -55.99 19.31 10.65
N LYS A 10 -56.57 20.24 9.87
CA LYS A 10 -55.86 20.91 8.77
C LYS A 10 -54.69 21.77 9.27
N VAL A 11 -54.89 22.52 10.35
CA VAL A 11 -53.82 23.31 10.99
C VAL A 11 -52.73 22.41 11.55
N LEU A 12 -53.09 21.30 12.20
CA LEU A 12 -52.12 20.33 12.70
C LEU A 12 -51.28 19.69 11.59
N LEU A 13 -51.91 19.32 10.47
CA LEU A 13 -51.21 18.76 9.30
C LEU A 13 -50.26 19.77 8.65
N LEU A 14 -50.64 21.05 8.58
CA LEU A 14 -49.77 22.11 8.08
C LEU A 14 -48.54 22.32 8.98
N ILE A 15 -48.72 22.31 10.30
CA ILE A 15 -47.60 22.42 11.26
C ILE A 15 -46.68 21.20 11.13
N LEU A 16 -47.24 19.99 11.07
CA LEU A 16 -46.45 18.76 10.97
C LEU A 16 -45.68 18.68 9.65
N GLY A 17 -46.29 19.09 8.54
CA GLY A 17 -45.63 19.18 7.24
C GLY A 17 -44.50 20.21 7.22
N GLY A 18 -44.71 21.38 7.84
CA GLY A 18 -43.66 22.39 8.01
C GLY A 18 -42.47 21.90 8.85
N LEU A 19 -42.76 21.18 9.94
CA LEU A 19 -41.75 20.62 10.84
C LEU A 19 -40.96 19.49 10.16
N PHE A 20 -41.63 18.65 9.36
CA PHE A 20 -40.98 17.61 8.55
C PHE A 20 -40.10 18.22 7.44
N ALA A 21 -40.54 19.29 6.77
CA ALA A 21 -39.74 20.00 5.78
C ALA A 21 -38.50 20.66 6.42
N LEU A 22 -38.64 21.27 7.60
CA LEU A 22 -37.52 21.81 8.39
C LEU A 22 -36.53 20.72 8.80
N LEU A 23 -37.04 19.56 9.20
CA LEU A 23 -36.22 18.40 9.56
C LEU A 23 -35.43 17.90 8.34
N LEU A 24 -36.05 17.80 7.17
CA LEU A 24 -35.36 17.42 5.93
C LEU A 24 -34.27 18.42 5.51
N ILE A 25 -34.49 19.72 5.71
CA ILE A 25 -33.48 20.77 5.46
C ILE A 25 -32.33 20.67 6.48
N PHE A 26 -32.63 20.34 7.75
CA PHE A 26 -31.59 20.15 8.76
C PHE A 26 -30.72 18.93 8.43
N PHE A 27 -31.34 17.82 8.03
CA PHE A 27 -30.63 16.58 7.64
C PHE A 27 -29.78 16.74 6.37
N SER A 28 -30.13 17.62 5.43
CA SER A 28 -29.32 17.86 4.23
C SER A 28 -28.02 18.64 4.48
N GLN A 29 -27.86 19.23 5.67
CA GLN A 29 -26.63 19.94 6.08
C GLN A 29 -25.66 19.08 6.91
N LEU A 30 -25.97 17.80 7.14
CA LEU A 30 -25.17 16.90 7.97
C LEU A 30 -24.09 16.12 7.20
N THR A 31 -23.83 16.43 5.92
CA THR A 31 -22.71 15.82 5.22
C THR A 31 -21.40 16.43 5.75
N PRO A 32 -20.48 15.62 6.33
CA PRO A 32 -19.19 16.14 6.75
C PRO A 32 -18.46 16.73 5.53
N PRO A 33 -17.71 17.83 5.69
CA PRO A 33 -16.94 18.38 4.58
C PRO A 33 -15.99 17.33 4.01
N SER A 34 -15.75 17.37 2.70
CA SER A 34 -14.75 16.52 2.06
C SER A 34 -13.37 16.75 2.70
N PRO A 35 -12.57 15.70 2.91
CA PRO A 35 -11.19 15.82 3.38
C PRO A 35 -10.37 16.74 2.47
N ILE A 36 -9.46 17.50 3.06
CA ILE A 36 -8.52 18.35 2.32
C ILE A 36 -7.08 17.92 2.58
N ILE A 37 -6.24 17.99 1.55
CA ILE A 37 -4.81 17.77 1.69
C ILE A 37 -4.20 18.99 2.37
N THR A 38 -3.63 18.78 3.55
CA THR A 38 -2.96 19.83 4.34
C THR A 38 -1.46 19.88 4.06
N LYS A 39 -0.86 18.75 3.67
CA LYS A 39 0.58 18.65 3.40
C LYS A 39 0.89 17.48 2.47
N THR A 40 1.92 17.66 1.65
CA THR A 40 2.52 16.60 0.85
C THR A 40 3.98 16.37 1.26
N LYS A 41 4.46 15.16 1.05
CA LYS A 41 5.89 14.83 1.08
C LYS A 41 6.16 13.97 -0.15
N PRO A 42 7.08 14.31 -1.06
CA PRO A 42 7.80 15.58 -1.15
C PRO A 42 6.86 16.80 -1.15
N LEU A 43 7.38 17.95 -0.69
CA LEU A 43 6.65 19.22 -0.75
C LEU A 43 6.39 19.59 -2.22
N ASP A 44 5.33 20.36 -2.49
CA ASP A 44 5.09 20.89 -3.84
C ASP A 44 6.31 21.68 -4.34
N LYS A 45 6.69 21.38 -5.58
CA LYS A 45 7.87 21.90 -6.30
C LYS A 45 9.21 21.55 -5.65
N ALA A 46 9.26 20.53 -4.79
CA ALA A 46 10.52 20.03 -4.27
C ALA A 46 11.46 19.62 -5.41
N VAL A 47 12.75 19.88 -5.25
CA VAL A 47 13.82 19.46 -6.15
C VAL A 47 14.73 18.46 -5.44
N ASP A 48 15.59 17.78 -6.20
CA ASP A 48 16.53 16.78 -5.68
C ASP A 48 15.86 15.67 -4.86
N VAL A 49 14.64 15.30 -5.26
CA VAL A 49 13.92 14.20 -4.62
C VAL A 49 14.62 12.88 -4.94
N PRO A 50 14.84 11.98 -3.96
CA PRO A 50 15.41 10.66 -4.21
C PRO A 50 14.64 9.90 -5.29
N LEU A 51 15.31 9.01 -6.03
CA LEU A 51 14.64 8.24 -7.10
C LEU A 51 13.65 7.20 -6.57
N LEU A 52 13.59 6.98 -5.26
CA LEU A 52 12.63 6.08 -4.61
C LEU A 52 11.99 6.77 -3.41
N PRO A 53 11.25 7.87 -3.62
CA PRO A 53 10.65 8.60 -2.53
C PRO A 53 9.40 7.89 -2.02
N THR A 54 9.18 7.94 -0.72
CA THR A 54 7.83 7.73 -0.19
C THR A 54 7.04 9.03 -0.39
N ILE A 55 5.99 8.96 -1.20
CA ILE A 55 5.06 10.07 -1.40
C ILE A 55 3.96 9.99 -0.33
N GLU A 56 3.85 10.96 0.56
CA GLU A 56 2.83 11.01 1.61
C GLU A 56 1.85 12.16 1.35
N LEU A 57 0.56 11.88 1.51
CA LEU A 57 -0.52 12.86 1.55
C LEU A 57 -1.07 12.90 2.97
N HIS A 58 -1.09 14.09 3.56
CA HIS A 58 -1.63 14.33 4.89
C HIS A 58 -2.95 15.09 4.77
N PHE A 59 -3.98 14.60 5.43
CA PHE A 59 -5.34 15.14 5.37
C PHE A 59 -5.71 15.82 6.69
N ASP A 60 -6.67 16.74 6.66
CA ASP A 60 -7.19 17.42 7.86
C ASP A 60 -8.10 16.53 8.72
N ARG A 61 -8.51 15.38 8.17
CA ARG A 61 -9.45 14.43 8.77
C ARG A 61 -9.23 13.02 8.22
N ASP A 62 -9.94 12.07 8.80
CA ASP A 62 -9.87 10.66 8.41
C ASP A 62 -10.22 10.46 6.93
N ILE A 63 -9.48 9.57 6.26
CA ILE A 63 -9.61 9.26 4.83
C ILE A 63 -9.58 7.75 4.62
N THR A 64 -10.25 7.26 3.58
CA THR A 64 -10.07 5.90 3.09
C THR A 64 -9.43 5.89 1.71
N LEU A 65 -8.73 4.80 1.37
CA LEU A 65 -8.08 4.65 0.06
C LEU A 65 -9.09 4.67 -1.10
N SER A 66 -10.34 4.26 -0.87
CA SER A 66 -11.40 4.29 -1.89
C SER A 66 -11.92 5.70 -2.18
N ASP A 67 -11.66 6.66 -1.31
CA ASP A 67 -12.13 8.04 -1.48
C ASP A 67 -11.24 8.86 -2.42
N ILE A 68 -10.09 8.31 -2.80
CA ILE A 68 -9.07 9.03 -3.57
C ILE A 68 -8.89 8.42 -4.96
N THR A 69 -8.76 9.30 -5.95
CA THR A 69 -8.27 8.94 -7.27
C THR A 69 -6.96 9.69 -7.49
N LEU A 70 -5.89 8.94 -7.74
CA LEU A 70 -4.57 9.49 -8.00
C LEU A 70 -4.15 9.24 -9.45
N SER A 71 -3.63 10.28 -10.09
CA SER A 71 -2.94 10.18 -11.38
C SER A 71 -1.60 10.91 -11.31
N VAL A 72 -0.64 10.46 -12.11
CA VAL A 72 0.72 10.99 -12.13
C VAL A 72 1.26 11.06 -13.56
N ALA A 73 1.96 12.14 -13.88
CA ALA A 73 2.62 12.35 -15.16
C ALA A 73 4.11 12.72 -14.95
N PRO A 74 5.08 12.01 -15.58
CA PRO A 74 4.89 10.80 -16.38
C PRO A 74 4.36 9.62 -15.54
N PHE A 75 3.71 8.66 -16.19
CA PHE A 75 3.08 7.51 -15.53
C PHE A 75 4.12 6.66 -14.79
N ILE A 76 3.78 6.26 -13.57
CA ILE A 76 4.56 5.35 -12.73
C ILE A 76 3.62 4.44 -11.94
N ASP A 77 4.08 3.22 -11.68
CA ASP A 77 3.37 2.28 -10.81
C ASP A 77 3.67 2.58 -9.34
N LEU A 78 2.60 2.71 -8.55
CA LEU A 78 2.64 3.05 -7.13
C LEU A 78 1.96 1.96 -6.29
N ARG A 79 2.55 1.64 -5.14
CA ARG A 79 1.89 0.89 -4.07
C ARG A 79 1.40 1.86 -3.02
N SER A 80 0.10 1.85 -2.74
CA SER A 80 -0.52 2.69 -1.72
C SER A 80 -0.70 1.95 -0.40
N THR A 81 -0.54 2.64 0.72
CA THR A 81 -0.82 2.11 2.06
C THR A 81 -1.34 3.24 2.96
N LEU A 82 -2.38 2.96 3.74
CA LEU A 82 -2.86 3.86 4.78
C LEU A 82 -1.94 3.71 6.00
N THR A 83 -1.13 4.73 6.31
CA THR A 83 -0.17 4.68 7.42
C THR A 83 -0.76 5.18 8.73
N SER A 84 -1.80 6.03 8.65
CA SER A 84 -2.61 6.52 9.77
C SER A 84 -4.01 6.87 9.25
N PRO A 85 -5.01 7.13 10.11
CA PRO A 85 -6.33 7.56 9.67
C PRO A 85 -6.31 8.79 8.74
N THR A 86 -5.30 9.67 8.87
CA THR A 86 -5.18 10.93 8.14
C THR A 86 -3.99 10.97 7.18
N THR A 87 -3.31 9.85 6.94
CA THR A 87 -2.09 9.82 6.11
C THR A 87 -2.08 8.60 5.19
N ILE A 88 -1.93 8.86 3.90
CA ILE A 88 -1.71 7.84 2.87
C ILE A 88 -0.29 7.96 2.34
N ALA A 89 0.41 6.84 2.26
CA ALA A 89 1.72 6.73 1.64
C ALA A 89 1.64 5.98 0.30
N PHE A 90 2.38 6.46 -0.70
CA PHE A 90 2.59 5.83 -1.98
C PHE A 90 4.08 5.59 -2.19
N VAL A 91 4.44 4.39 -2.61
CA VAL A 91 5.83 4.01 -2.89
C VAL A 91 5.92 3.54 -4.33
N PRO A 92 6.81 4.12 -5.17
CA PRO A 92 7.07 3.62 -6.51
C PRO A 92 7.55 2.17 -6.48
N THR A 93 7.02 1.34 -7.38
CA THR A 93 7.45 -0.07 -7.49
C THR A 93 8.85 -0.20 -8.09
N SER A 94 9.30 0.82 -8.83
CA SER A 94 10.62 0.91 -9.48
C SER A 94 11.23 2.30 -9.27
N PRO A 95 12.57 2.46 -9.39
CA PRO A 95 13.20 3.77 -9.36
C PRO A 95 12.61 4.73 -10.39
N LEU A 96 12.35 5.96 -9.95
CA LEU A 96 11.92 7.07 -10.79
C LEU A 96 13.04 7.51 -11.72
N THR A 97 12.68 8.09 -12.87
CA THR A 97 13.64 8.62 -13.83
C THR A 97 14.38 9.81 -13.23
N PRO A 98 15.72 9.90 -13.32
CA PRO A 98 16.48 11.05 -12.84
C PRO A 98 16.11 12.36 -13.54
N THR A 99 16.35 13.50 -12.89
CA THR A 99 16.08 14.86 -13.44
C THR A 99 14.69 15.04 -14.06
N THR A 100 13.69 14.33 -13.53
CA THR A 100 12.34 14.29 -14.11
C THR A 100 11.36 14.92 -13.15
N THR A 101 10.56 15.85 -13.67
CA THR A 101 9.46 16.45 -12.92
C THR A 101 8.23 15.55 -13.02
N TYR A 102 7.76 15.08 -11.87
CA TYR A 102 6.51 14.35 -11.72
C TYR A 102 5.41 15.27 -11.23
N VAL A 103 4.25 15.23 -11.87
CA VAL A 103 3.05 16.00 -11.52
C VAL A 103 1.97 15.04 -11.07
N PHE A 104 1.53 15.17 -9.83
CA PHE A 104 0.47 14.38 -9.22
C PHE A 104 -0.83 15.17 -9.25
N SER A 105 -1.93 14.52 -9.65
CA SER A 105 -3.29 15.04 -9.53
C SER A 105 -4.11 14.10 -8.65
N VAL A 106 -4.55 14.60 -7.50
CA VAL A 106 -5.32 13.86 -6.50
C VAL A 106 -6.74 14.41 -6.46
N SER A 107 -7.72 13.60 -6.81
CA SER A 107 -9.13 13.90 -6.60
C SER A 107 -9.63 13.16 -5.37
N ILE A 108 -10.38 13.87 -4.51
CA ILE A 108 -10.97 13.30 -3.30
C ILE A 108 -12.49 13.36 -3.49
N LEU A 109 -13.16 12.21 -3.63
CA LEU A 109 -14.58 12.14 -3.98
C LEU A 109 -14.88 13.04 -5.21
N ASP A 110 -15.90 13.90 -5.12
CA ASP A 110 -16.32 14.82 -6.18
C ASP A 110 -15.64 16.21 -6.12
N SER A 111 -14.51 16.33 -5.40
CA SER A 111 -13.78 17.60 -5.29
C SER A 111 -12.88 17.88 -6.50
N SER A 112 -12.55 19.16 -6.69
CA SER A 112 -11.56 19.58 -7.68
C SER A 112 -10.20 18.93 -7.39
N PRO A 113 -9.47 18.43 -8.40
CA PRO A 113 -8.18 17.80 -8.20
C PRO A 113 -7.19 18.75 -7.52
N HIS A 114 -6.53 18.29 -6.46
CA HIS A 114 -5.36 18.93 -5.90
C HIS A 114 -4.12 18.51 -6.71
N GLN A 115 -3.30 19.48 -7.10
CA GLN A 115 -2.08 19.21 -7.87
C GLN A 115 -0.84 19.61 -7.09
N PHE A 116 0.17 18.76 -7.15
CA PHE A 116 1.51 19.07 -6.68
C PHE A 116 2.54 18.39 -7.59
N SER A 117 3.77 18.89 -7.55
CA SER A 117 4.86 18.37 -8.35
C SER A 117 6.14 18.23 -7.56
N PHE A 118 7.08 17.42 -8.05
CA PHE A 118 8.45 17.44 -7.59
C PHE A 118 9.40 17.00 -8.70
N THR A 119 10.67 17.34 -8.58
CA THR A 119 11.72 16.97 -9.53
C THR A 119 12.73 16.06 -8.85
N THR A 120 13.01 14.93 -9.48
CA THR A 120 13.97 13.95 -8.97
C THR A 120 15.42 14.44 -9.14
N GLN A 121 16.29 13.98 -8.27
CA GLN A 121 17.73 14.21 -8.36
C GLN A 121 18.33 13.61 -9.64
N SER A 122 19.54 14.07 -10.02
CA SER A 122 20.20 13.65 -11.25
C SER A 122 20.80 12.25 -11.21
N THR A 123 21.13 11.75 -10.02
CA THR A 123 21.70 10.42 -9.81
C THR A 123 21.17 9.83 -8.51
N GLN A 124 20.89 8.53 -8.50
CA GLN A 124 20.77 7.80 -7.25
C GLN A 124 22.17 7.55 -6.71
N THR A 125 22.44 7.94 -5.47
CA THR A 125 23.70 7.54 -4.82
C THR A 125 23.69 6.01 -4.75
N ASP A 126 24.74 5.37 -5.29
CA ASP A 126 24.86 3.90 -5.35
C ASP A 126 24.60 3.25 -3.98
N GLN A 127 24.97 3.93 -2.90
CA GLN A 127 24.75 3.47 -1.53
C GLN A 127 23.26 3.28 -1.20
N VAL A 128 22.37 4.19 -1.59
CA VAL A 128 20.92 4.08 -1.27
C VAL A 128 20.29 2.91 -2.03
N LEU A 129 20.71 2.71 -3.28
CA LEU A 129 20.27 1.57 -4.07
C LEU A 129 20.80 0.26 -3.47
N LEU A 130 22.06 0.24 -3.06
CA LEU A 130 22.72 -0.91 -2.45
C LEU A 130 22.10 -1.28 -1.11
N ASP A 131 21.83 -0.29 -0.24
CA ASP A 131 21.19 -0.51 1.06
C ASP A 131 19.78 -1.09 0.91
N ARG A 132 19.01 -0.59 -0.08
CA ARG A 132 17.69 -1.15 -0.40
C ARG A 132 17.79 -2.56 -0.94
N LEU A 133 18.69 -2.81 -1.89
CA LEU A 133 18.90 -4.14 -2.47
C LEU A 133 19.29 -5.15 -1.39
N ASN A 134 20.20 -4.76 -0.49
CA ASN A 134 20.60 -5.56 0.65
C ASN A 134 19.41 -5.83 1.58
N SER A 135 18.58 -4.82 1.86
CA SER A 135 17.37 -4.99 2.69
C SER A 135 16.35 -5.94 2.05
N GLU A 136 16.19 -5.88 0.72
CA GLU A 136 15.31 -6.77 -0.03
C GLU A 136 15.85 -8.21 -0.06
N LEU A 137 17.16 -8.38 -0.27
CA LEU A 137 17.81 -9.69 -0.20
C LEU A 137 17.73 -10.29 1.20
N ASP A 138 17.98 -9.50 2.25
CA ASP A 138 17.91 -9.97 3.63
C ASP A 138 16.48 -10.37 4.03
N ARG A 139 15.47 -9.63 3.56
CA ARG A 139 14.06 -9.93 3.86
C ARG A 139 13.55 -11.14 3.08
N ASP A 140 13.76 -11.16 1.76
CA ASP A 140 13.09 -12.09 0.86
C ASP A 140 13.95 -13.34 0.58
N TYR A 141 15.27 -13.22 0.73
CA TYR A 141 16.26 -14.25 0.45
C TYR A 141 17.35 -14.33 1.54
N PRO A 142 16.99 -14.50 2.83
CA PRO A 142 17.94 -14.44 3.94
C PRO A 142 19.07 -15.50 3.87
N LEU A 143 18.92 -16.52 3.04
CA LEU A 143 19.93 -17.56 2.80
C LEU A 143 20.65 -17.39 1.45
N ALA A 144 20.48 -16.27 0.73
CA ALA A 144 21.03 -16.07 -0.61
C ALA A 144 22.53 -16.39 -0.67
N ALA A 145 23.30 -15.83 0.26
CA ALA A 145 24.75 -16.05 0.37
C ALA A 145 25.16 -17.49 0.78
N LYS A 146 24.20 -18.35 1.15
CA LYS A 146 24.39 -19.75 1.57
C LYS A 146 23.74 -20.75 0.62
N THR A 147 23.11 -20.27 -0.46
CA THR A 147 22.52 -21.10 -1.50
C THR A 147 23.36 -21.01 -2.80
N PRO A 148 23.51 -22.10 -3.57
CA PRO A 148 22.95 -23.42 -3.32
C PRO A 148 23.57 -24.12 -2.11
N TYR A 149 22.75 -24.82 -1.34
CA TYR A 149 23.21 -25.75 -0.31
C TYR A 149 23.14 -27.16 -0.87
N GLU A 150 24.27 -27.87 -0.87
CA GLU A 150 24.38 -29.18 -1.51
C GLU A 150 24.94 -30.23 -0.56
N THR A 151 24.31 -31.40 -0.58
CA THR A 151 24.81 -32.62 0.04
C THR A 151 24.94 -33.73 -1.01
N SER A 152 25.39 -34.91 -0.59
CA SER A 152 25.34 -36.11 -1.43
C SER A 152 23.91 -36.57 -1.73
N GLN A 153 22.92 -36.17 -0.93
CA GLN A 153 21.54 -36.66 -1.03
C GLN A 153 20.59 -35.67 -1.69
N PHE A 154 20.85 -34.37 -1.61
CA PHE A 154 19.96 -33.34 -2.17
C PHE A 154 20.69 -32.02 -2.47
N ARG A 155 19.98 -31.11 -3.13
CA ARG A 155 20.40 -29.73 -3.42
C ARG A 155 19.25 -28.77 -3.09
N VAL A 156 19.57 -27.63 -2.48
CA VAL A 156 18.59 -26.61 -2.11
C VAL A 156 18.94 -25.28 -2.79
N VAL A 157 17.95 -24.66 -3.43
CA VAL A 157 18.03 -23.32 -4.02
C VAL A 157 16.75 -22.53 -3.75
N TYR A 158 16.81 -21.21 -3.88
CA TYR A 158 15.59 -20.41 -3.97
C TYR A 158 14.90 -20.63 -5.32
N SER A 159 13.59 -20.83 -5.30
CA SER A 159 12.73 -20.76 -6.49
C SER A 159 11.86 -19.50 -6.52
N ALA A 160 11.60 -18.90 -5.36
CA ALA A 160 10.85 -17.64 -5.17
C ALA A 160 11.23 -17.02 -3.80
N PRO A 161 10.82 -15.76 -3.49
CA PRO A 161 10.98 -15.18 -2.15
C PRO A 161 10.50 -16.12 -1.05
N LEU A 162 11.37 -16.37 -0.07
CA LEU A 162 11.11 -17.29 1.05
C LEU A 162 10.69 -18.72 0.63
N THR A 163 10.90 -19.13 -0.62
CA THR A 163 10.59 -20.48 -1.10
C THR A 163 11.87 -21.22 -1.48
N LEU A 164 12.16 -22.29 -0.75
CA LEU A 164 13.28 -23.19 -0.97
C LEU A 164 12.83 -24.41 -1.76
N LYS A 165 13.44 -24.61 -2.93
CA LYS A 165 13.30 -25.81 -3.75
C LYS A 165 14.39 -26.81 -3.38
N ILE A 166 13.98 -28.03 -3.06
CA ILE A 166 14.82 -29.16 -2.66
C ILE A 166 14.78 -30.19 -3.79
N THR A 167 15.88 -30.37 -4.50
CA THR A 167 16.01 -31.41 -5.53
C THR A 167 16.71 -32.62 -4.93
N LEU A 168 16.04 -33.77 -4.91
CA LEU A 168 16.61 -35.03 -4.41
C LEU A 168 17.61 -35.61 -5.43
N LYS A 169 18.79 -35.99 -4.94
CA LYS A 169 19.82 -36.70 -5.72
C LYS A 169 19.79 -38.22 -5.50
N SER A 170 19.14 -38.65 -4.41
CA SER A 170 19.06 -40.06 -4.01
C SER A 170 17.63 -40.45 -3.69
N SER A 171 17.20 -41.60 -4.21
CA SER A 171 15.88 -42.19 -3.91
C SER A 171 15.80 -42.79 -2.50
N ALA A 172 16.92 -42.91 -1.78
CA ALA A 172 16.94 -43.41 -0.42
C ALA A 172 16.43 -42.38 0.62
N LEU A 173 16.40 -41.10 0.25
CA LEU A 173 15.92 -40.03 1.11
C LEU A 173 14.46 -39.71 0.76
N THR A 174 13.58 -39.78 1.75
CA THR A 174 12.17 -39.41 1.55
C THR A 174 12.00 -37.89 1.51
N PRO A 175 10.96 -37.36 0.82
CA PRO A 175 10.67 -35.93 0.80
C PRO A 175 10.55 -35.28 2.18
N ASP A 176 9.89 -35.96 3.13
CA ASP A 176 9.73 -35.46 4.51
C ASP A 176 11.07 -35.40 5.24
N SER A 177 11.92 -36.42 5.08
CA SER A 177 13.25 -36.45 5.69
C SER A 177 14.15 -35.35 5.11
N ALA A 178 14.10 -35.14 3.79
CA ALA A 178 14.80 -34.03 3.15
C ALA A 178 14.31 -32.67 3.66
N THR A 179 13.00 -32.48 3.78
CA THR A 179 12.40 -31.26 4.30
C THR A 179 12.86 -30.98 5.74
N ASN A 180 12.82 -31.98 6.62
CA ASN A 180 13.29 -31.84 8.00
C ASN A 180 14.78 -31.47 8.07
N GLN A 181 15.63 -32.11 7.27
CA GLN A 181 17.06 -31.78 7.22
C GLN A 181 17.32 -30.36 6.72
N VAL A 182 16.53 -29.88 5.76
CA VAL A 182 16.64 -28.50 5.27
C VAL A 182 16.14 -27.52 6.33
N GLN A 183 15.04 -27.81 7.04
CA GLN A 183 14.56 -26.99 8.16
C GLN A 183 15.60 -26.88 9.28
N ASP A 184 16.26 -27.99 9.63
CA ASP A 184 17.35 -28.00 10.60
C ASP A 184 18.54 -27.16 10.13
N TRP A 185 18.88 -27.23 8.84
CA TRP A 185 19.91 -26.37 8.24
C TRP A 185 19.54 -24.89 8.31
N VAL A 186 18.30 -24.52 7.99
CA VAL A 186 17.79 -23.13 8.12
C VAL A 186 17.91 -22.66 9.57
N LYS A 187 17.46 -23.49 10.52
CA LYS A 187 17.53 -23.21 11.96
C LYS A 187 18.97 -23.03 12.45
N ALA A 188 19.91 -23.84 11.96
CA ALA A 188 21.33 -23.72 12.29
C ALA A 188 21.96 -22.41 11.80
N ARG A 189 21.30 -21.67 10.89
CA ARG A 189 21.70 -20.32 10.46
C ARG A 189 21.00 -19.19 11.22
N GLY A 190 20.29 -19.52 12.31
CA GLY A 190 19.60 -18.53 13.13
C GLY A 190 18.31 -18.00 12.51
N ILE A 191 17.80 -18.66 11.45
CA ILE A 191 16.56 -18.29 10.78
C ILE A 191 15.45 -19.24 11.24
N ASN A 192 14.26 -18.69 11.49
CA ASN A 192 13.12 -19.52 11.86
C ASN A 192 12.67 -20.35 10.65
N PRO A 193 12.71 -21.70 10.68
CA PRO A 193 12.35 -22.52 9.53
C PRO A 193 10.90 -22.35 9.08
N THR A 194 9.99 -21.85 9.92
CA THR A 194 8.60 -21.61 9.54
C THR A 194 8.41 -20.38 8.65
N THR A 195 9.43 -19.54 8.47
CA THR A 195 9.34 -18.38 7.56
C THR A 195 9.47 -18.77 6.09
N HIS A 196 9.83 -20.02 5.80
CA HIS A 196 10.06 -20.51 4.45
C HIS A 196 9.02 -21.56 4.03
N GLN A 197 8.71 -21.56 2.73
CA GLN A 197 8.02 -22.67 2.08
C GLN A 197 9.05 -23.64 1.51
N TYR A 198 8.80 -24.94 1.64
CA TYR A 198 9.68 -26.01 1.16
C TYR A 198 8.97 -26.79 0.06
N VAL A 199 9.61 -26.90 -1.10
CA VAL A 199 9.08 -27.63 -2.27
C VAL A 199 10.09 -28.71 -2.64
N VAL A 200 9.70 -29.97 -2.55
CA VAL A 200 10.56 -31.10 -2.93
C VAL A 200 10.27 -31.54 -4.36
N GLU A 201 11.33 -31.74 -5.14
CA GLU A 201 11.34 -32.23 -6.53
C GLU A 201 12.24 -33.46 -6.68
#